data_AF-A0A9E1Y728-F1
#
_entry.id   AF-A0A9E1Y728-F1
#
_cell.length_a   1.000
_cell.length_b   1.000
_cell.length_c   1.000
_cell.angle_alpha   90.00
_cell.angle_beta   90.00
_cell.angle_gamma   90.00
#
_symmetry.space_group_name_H-M   'P 1'
#
loop_
_entity.id
_entity.type
_entity.pdbx_description
1 polymer ?
#
loop_
_entity_poly.entity_id
_entity_poly.type
_entity_poly.pdbx_seq_one_letter_code
_entity_poly.pdbx_strand_id
1 'polypeptide(L)'
;MKVKRNDTCHCGSDKKFKDCHGKKNVINPWKKYGMFTIVFVILAWFLNDLFFQDRKTMSSAPPGKVWSEEHGHYHDINTNQTSFPPVNS
;
A
#
# COMPACT_ATOMS: atom_id res chain seq x y z
N MET A 1 2.56 -52.59 -2.21
CA MET A 1 1.91 -51.71 -1.21
C MET A 1 2.46 -50.29 -1.36
N LYS A 2 1.59 -49.29 -1.54
CA LYS A 2 2.01 -47.87 -1.64
C LYS A 2 2.17 -47.31 -0.22
N VAL A 3 3.40 -47.04 0.20
CA VAL A 3 3.69 -46.41 1.51
C VAL A 3 3.17 -44.97 1.50
N LYS A 4 2.36 -44.56 2.50
CA LYS A 4 1.84 -43.19 2.60
C LYS A 4 2.96 -42.26 3.09
N ARG A 5 2.90 -40.97 2.71
CA ARG A 5 3.93 -39.97 3.08
C ARG A 5 4.24 -39.87 4.57
N ASN A 6 3.24 -40.08 5.44
CA ASN A 6 3.40 -39.95 6.89
C ASN A 6 3.67 -41.29 7.59
N ASP A 7 3.67 -42.42 6.88
CA ASP A 7 3.89 -43.75 7.46
C ASP A 7 5.37 -43.97 7.76
N THR A 8 5.68 -44.93 8.65
CA THR A 8 7.05 -45.36 8.93
C THR A 8 7.75 -45.83 7.66
N CYS A 9 8.98 -45.37 7.46
CA CYS A 9 9.74 -45.70 6.26
C CYS A 9 10.15 -47.17 6.27
N HIS A 10 10.06 -47.82 5.10
CA HIS A 10 10.40 -49.24 4.90
C HIS A 10 11.89 -49.60 5.05
N CYS A 11 12.75 -48.64 5.39
CA CYS A 11 14.19 -48.86 5.58
C CYS A 11 14.57 -49.10 7.05
N GLY A 12 13.59 -49.18 7.96
CA GLY A 12 13.83 -49.41 9.40
C GLY A 12 14.38 -48.20 10.15
N SER A 13 14.31 -46.98 9.57
CA SER A 13 14.88 -45.77 10.19
C SER A 13 13.96 -45.08 11.21
N ASP A 14 12.82 -45.68 11.56
CA ASP A 14 11.71 -45.14 12.39
C ASP A 14 11.18 -43.75 12.00
N LYS A 15 11.71 -43.14 10.93
CA LYS A 15 11.31 -41.85 10.40
C LYS A 15 10.12 -42.01 9.46
N LYS A 16 9.33 -40.94 9.34
CA LYS A 16 8.24 -40.88 8.34
C LYS A 16 8.81 -40.99 6.93
N PHE A 17 8.08 -41.63 6.02
CA PHE A 17 8.49 -41.83 4.64
C PHE A 17 8.89 -40.50 3.98
N LYS A 18 8.12 -39.42 4.18
CA LYS A 18 8.43 -38.07 3.64
C LYS A 18 9.78 -37.49 4.07
N ASP A 19 10.32 -37.91 5.21
CA ASP A 19 11.54 -37.36 5.81
C ASP A 19 12.76 -38.24 5.51
N CYS A 20 12.53 -39.49 5.09
CA CYS A 20 13.55 -40.47 4.72
C CYS A 20 13.65 -40.66 3.20
N HIS A 21 12.80 -41.49 2.58
CA HIS A 21 12.83 -41.81 1.14
C HIS A 21 11.79 -41.03 0.29
N GLY A 22 11.03 -40.14 0.93
CA GLY A 22 10.08 -39.29 0.23
C GLY A 22 10.77 -38.13 -0.47
N LYS A 23 10.31 -37.79 -1.67
CA LYS A 23 10.79 -36.62 -2.41
C LYS A 23 10.56 -35.35 -1.57
N LYS A 24 11.65 -34.76 -1.10
CA LYS A 24 11.64 -33.45 -0.45
C LYS A 24 11.50 -32.40 -1.55
N ASN A 25 10.49 -31.53 -1.43
CA ASN A 25 10.46 -30.34 -2.25
C ASN A 25 11.53 -29.40 -1.70
N VAL A 26 12.70 -29.40 -2.34
CA VAL A 26 13.80 -28.49 -1.99
C VAL A 26 13.42 -27.13 -2.54
N ILE A 27 12.63 -26.37 -1.77
CA ILE A 27 12.27 -25.01 -2.15
C ILE A 27 13.55 -24.18 -2.01
N ASN A 28 14.06 -23.67 -3.12
CA ASN A 28 15.25 -22.81 -3.13
C ASN A 28 15.05 -21.66 -2.13
N PRO A 29 15.96 -21.44 -1.16
CA PRO A 29 15.90 -20.31 -0.23
C PRO A 29 15.62 -18.98 -0.95
N TRP A 30 16.23 -18.76 -2.11
CA TRP A 30 16.03 -17.57 -2.94
C TRP A 30 14.58 -17.38 -3.42
N LYS A 31 13.85 -18.47 -3.68
CA LYS A 31 12.42 -18.39 -4.04
C LYS A 31 11.57 -17.96 -2.86
N LYS A 32 11.94 -18.34 -1.63
CA LYS A 32 11.25 -17.89 -0.41
C LYS A 32 11.50 -16.40 -0.17
N TYR A 33 12.77 -15.97 -0.23
CA TYR A 33 13.11 -14.56 -0.07
C TYR A 33 12.48 -13.68 -1.17
N GLY A 34 12.49 -14.13 -2.43
CA GLY A 34 11.84 -13.42 -3.53
C GLY A 34 10.33 -13.21 -3.33
N MET A 35 9.62 -14.17 -2.71
CA MET A 35 8.20 -14.00 -2.38
C MET A 35 8.01 -12.95 -1.28
N PHE A 36 8.83 -12.97 -0.23
CA PHE A 36 8.74 -11.99 0.86
C PHE A 36 9.11 -10.57 0.40
N THR A 37 10.08 -10.42 -0.49
CA THR A 37 10.47 -9.10 -1.02
C THR A 37 9.34 -8.46 -1.81
N ILE A 38 8.60 -9.22 -2.62
CA ILE A 38 7.47 -8.69 -3.40
C ILE A 38 6.38 -8.19 -2.45
N VAL A 39 6.01 -8.97 -1.43
CA VAL A 39 5.00 -8.57 -0.44
C VAL A 39 5.44 -7.32 0.32
N PHE A 40 6.71 -7.26 0.73
CA PHE A 40 7.26 -6.10 1.44
C PHE A 40 7.25 -4.82 0.58
N VAL A 41 7.61 -4.92 -0.70
CA VAL A 41 7.57 -3.78 -1.63
C VAL A 41 6.15 -3.25 -1.80
N ILE A 42 5.16 -4.13 -1.98
CA ILE A 42 3.75 -3.73 -2.09
C ILE A 42 3.27 -3.07 -0.80
N LEU A 43 3.61 -3.64 0.36
CA LEU A 43 3.24 -3.08 1.65
C LEU A 43 3.88 -1.70 1.88
N ALA A 44 5.17 -1.55 1.56
CA ALA A 44 5.87 -0.28 1.67
C ALA A 44 5.24 0.78 0.75
N TRP A 45 4.90 0.43 -0.50
CA TRP A 45 4.19 1.32 -1.42
C TRP A 45 2.82 1.73 -0.86
N PHE A 46 2.05 0.79 -0.32
CA PHE A 46 0.73 1.07 0.25
C PHE A 46 0.80 1.95 1.51
N LEU A 47 1.75 1.69 2.42
CA LEU A 47 1.97 2.55 3.58
C LEU A 47 2.39 3.95 3.14
N ASN A 48 3.30 4.05 2.17
CA ASN A 48 3.71 5.33 1.60
C ASN A 48 2.53 6.06 0.93
N ASP A 49 1.62 5.36 0.28
CA ASP A 49 0.41 6.00 -0.26
C ASP A 49 -0.50 6.54 0.86
N LEU A 50 -0.76 5.74 1.90
CA LEU A 50 -1.55 6.16 3.07
C LEU A 50 -0.94 7.38 3.79
N PHE A 51 0.35 7.34 4.12
CA PHE A 51 1.02 8.42 4.86
C PHE A 51 1.17 9.72 4.06
N PHE A 52 1.22 9.66 2.73
CA PHE A 52 1.43 10.84 1.88
C PHE A 52 0.12 11.46 1.36
N GLN A 53 -1.03 10.79 1.50
CA GLN A 53 -2.33 11.35 1.13
C GLN A 53 -2.89 12.32 2.19
N ASP A 54 -2.67 12.07 3.48
CA ASP A 54 -3.09 12.99 4.56
C ASP A 54 -2.48 14.39 4.41
N ARG A 55 -1.30 14.48 3.80
CA ARG A 55 -0.60 15.74 3.52
C ARG A 55 -1.24 16.54 2.38
N LYS A 56 -2.05 15.91 1.52
CA LYS A 56 -2.71 16.58 0.38
C LYS A 56 -4.02 17.27 0.76
N THR A 57 -4.67 16.85 1.84
CA THR A 57 -6.01 17.34 2.21
C THR A 57 -6.01 18.44 3.26
N MET A 58 -4.88 18.71 3.92
CA MET A 58 -4.84 19.68 5.03
C MET A 58 -4.62 21.15 4.61
N SER A 59 -4.23 21.46 3.37
CA SER A 59 -4.04 22.86 2.99
C SER A 59 -4.06 23.06 1.48
N SER A 60 -5.23 23.40 0.94
CA SER A 60 -5.35 24.39 -0.13
C SER A 60 -6.79 24.41 -0.57
N ALA A 61 -7.43 25.56 -0.35
CA ALA A 61 -8.47 26.02 -1.25
C ALA A 61 -8.06 25.68 -2.71
N PRO A 62 -9.00 25.25 -3.58
CA PRO A 62 -8.69 25.07 -4.99
C PRO A 62 -7.91 26.28 -5.53
N PRO A 63 -6.85 26.08 -6.33
CA PRO A 63 -6.03 27.18 -6.84
C PRO A 63 -6.91 28.29 -7.43
N GLY A 64 -6.76 29.52 -6.93
CA GLY A 64 -7.57 30.67 -7.36
C GLY A 64 -8.83 30.96 -6.54
N LYS A 65 -9.06 30.23 -5.43
CA LYS A 65 -10.16 30.49 -4.50
C LYS A 65 -9.66 30.86 -3.10
N VAL A 66 -10.30 31.84 -2.46
CA VAL A 66 -10.04 32.25 -1.07
C VAL A 66 -11.25 31.95 -0.20
N TRP A 67 -11.03 31.48 1.03
CA TRP A 67 -12.11 31.23 1.99
C TRP A 67 -12.54 32.54 2.65
N SER A 68 -13.85 32.82 2.66
CA SER A 68 -14.45 33.93 3.41
C SER A 68 -15.05 33.40 4.71
N GLU A 69 -14.40 33.70 5.84
CA GLU A 69 -14.85 33.26 7.17
C GLU A 69 -16.23 33.84 7.54
N GLU A 70 -16.56 35.03 7.03
CA GLU A 70 -17.84 35.70 7.25
C GLU A 70 -19.00 34.98 6.54
N HIS A 71 -18.74 34.38 5.38
CA HIS A 71 -19.80 33.88 4.51
C HIS A 71 -19.78 32.36 4.29
N GLY A 72 -18.83 31.64 4.89
CA GLY A 72 -18.78 30.18 4.82
C GLY A 72 -18.63 29.60 3.40
N HIS A 73 -18.08 30.37 2.46
CA HIS A 73 -17.88 29.94 1.08
C HIS A 73 -16.57 30.46 0.47
N TYR A 74 -16.18 29.86 -0.65
CA TYR A 74 -15.02 30.27 -1.44
C TYR A 74 -15.39 31.38 -2.44
N HIS A 75 -14.58 32.44 -2.51
CA HIS A 75 -14.62 33.43 -3.58
C HIS A 75 -13.51 33.17 -4.59
N ASP A 76 -13.79 33.36 -5.87
CA ASP A 76 -12.79 33.37 -6.93
C ASP A 76 -11.97 34.67 -6.87
N ILE A 77 -10.64 34.57 -6.97
CA ILE A 77 -9.76 35.73 -7.07
C ILE A 77 -9.80 36.20 -8.52
N ASN A 78 -10.78 37.03 -8.88
CA ASN A 78 -10.77 37.71 -10.16
C ASN A 78 -9.78 38.89 -10.09
N THR A 79 -8.53 38.68 -10.52
CA THR A 79 -7.50 39.75 -10.65
C THR A 79 -7.86 40.84 -11.67
N ASN A 80 -9.03 40.73 -12.32
CA ASN A 80 -9.48 41.64 -13.37
C ASN A 80 -10.79 42.38 -13.02
N GLN A 81 -11.24 42.39 -11.75
CA GLN A 81 -12.28 43.34 -11.34
C GLN A 81 -11.64 44.68 -11.01
N THR A 82 -11.61 45.51 -12.04
CA THR A 82 -11.58 46.96 -12.01
C THR A 82 -12.15 47.49 -10.70
N SER A 83 -11.29 48.12 -9.90
CA SER A 83 -11.70 49.03 -8.85
C SER A 83 -12.60 50.10 -9.48
N PHE A 84 -13.92 49.95 -9.39
CA PHE A 84 -14.83 51.07 -9.57
C PHE A 84 -14.62 51.98 -8.35
N PRO A 85 -14.15 53.23 -8.53
CA PRO A 85 -14.13 54.16 -7.41
C PRO A 85 -15.57 54.41 -6.94
N PRO A 86 -15.81 54.65 -5.64
CA PRO A 86 -17.13 55.03 -5.17
C PRO A 86 -17.53 56.35 -5.85
N VAL A 87 -18.53 56.30 -6.71
CA VAL A 87 -19.28 57.50 -7.11
C VAL A 87 -20.12 57.89 -5.91
N ASN A 88 -19.75 59.02 -5.33
CA ASN A 88 -20.52 59.78 -4.39
C ASN A 88 -21.75 60.39 -5.07
N SER A 89 -22.94 60.10 -4.54
CA SER A 89 -24.15 60.91 -4.70
C SER A 89 -25.07 60.71 -3.51
#